data_AF-A0A968WCP6-F1
#
_entry.id   AF-A0A968WCP6-F1
#
_cell.length_a   1.000
_cell.length_b   1.000
_cell.length_c   1.000
_cell.angle_alpha   90.00
_cell.angle_beta   90.00
_cell.angle_gamma   90.00
#
_symmetry.space_group_name_H-M   'P 1'
#
loop_
_entity.id
_entity.type
_entity.pdbx_description
1 polymer ?
#
loop_
_entity_poly.entity_id
_entity_poly.type
_entity_poly.pdbx_seq_one_letter_code
_entity_poly.pdbx_strand_id
1 'polypeptide(L)'
;MYALRQGQQNFTNPVTQSPLIDSSLIRSAGQIYYTYCEVHPEMAQQASGVAINRGNHRGKVIFTLQPVLLPQECFVPLSQIESHMY
;
A
#
# COMPACT_ATOMS: atom_id res chain seq x y z
N MET A 1 -40.77 -12.94 7.81
CA MET A 1 -39.43 -13.17 8.39
C MET A 1 -38.40 -12.43 7.56
N TYR A 2 -37.72 -11.48 8.20
CA TYR A 2 -36.55 -10.67 7.81
C TYR A 2 -36.16 -10.52 6.33
N ALA A 3 -36.37 -9.30 5.82
CA ALA A 3 -35.68 -8.76 4.65
C ALA A 3 -34.27 -8.30 5.06
N LEU A 4 -33.23 -9.02 4.63
CA LEU A 4 -31.84 -8.59 4.77
C LEU A 4 -31.38 -7.92 3.47
N ARG A 5 -31.62 -6.61 3.46
CA ARG A 5 -30.95 -5.62 2.62
C ARG A 5 -29.44 -5.67 2.91
N GLN A 6 -28.72 -6.54 2.23
CA GLN A 6 -27.28 -6.35 2.09
C GLN A 6 -27.10 -5.39 0.93
N GLY A 7 -26.98 -4.10 1.28
CA GLY A 7 -26.53 -3.09 0.33
C GLY A 7 -25.23 -3.59 -0.27
N GLN A 8 -25.24 -3.84 -1.57
CA GLN A 8 -24.04 -3.99 -2.37
C GLN A 8 -23.26 -2.68 -2.18
N GLN A 9 -22.36 -2.67 -1.22
CA GLN A 9 -21.25 -1.74 -1.21
C GLN A 9 -20.44 -2.14 -2.44
N ASN A 10 -20.80 -1.51 -3.56
CA ASN A 10 -19.95 -1.36 -4.71
C ASN A 10 -18.70 -0.67 -4.18
N PHE A 11 -17.75 -1.45 -3.68
CA PHE A 11 -16.37 -1.03 -3.63
C PHE A 11 -15.95 -0.94 -5.09
N THR A 12 -16.30 0.19 -5.70
CA THR A 12 -15.64 0.70 -6.89
C THR A 12 -14.17 0.56 -6.60
N ASN A 13 -13.53 -0.44 -7.19
CA ASN A 13 -12.10 -0.46 -7.35
C ASN A 13 -11.74 0.91 -7.94
N PRO A 14 -11.06 1.81 -7.22
CA PRO A 14 -10.45 2.92 -7.90
C PRO A 14 -9.25 2.31 -8.63
N VAL A 15 -9.52 1.82 -9.84
CA VAL A 15 -8.51 1.76 -10.87
C VAL A 15 -8.01 3.20 -11.01
N THR A 16 -6.78 3.41 -10.55
CA THR A 16 -5.87 4.41 -11.11
C THR A 16 -6.30 5.87 -10.93
N GLN A 17 -6.21 6.36 -9.71
CA GLN A 17 -5.81 7.75 -9.49
C GLN A 17 -4.79 7.75 -8.37
N SER A 18 -3.51 7.62 -8.74
CA SER A 18 -2.37 7.87 -7.87
C SER A 18 -2.63 9.21 -7.18
N PRO A 19 -3.01 9.25 -5.90
CA PRO A 19 -3.42 10.48 -5.27
C PRO A 19 -2.14 11.23 -4.94
N LEU A 20 -1.53 11.88 -5.96
CA LEU A 20 -0.23 12.58 -5.93
C LEU A 20 0.57 12.17 -4.69
N ILE A 21 0.99 10.89 -4.67
CA ILE A 21 1.66 10.37 -3.49
C ILE A 21 2.95 11.17 -3.40
N ASP A 22 3.10 11.89 -2.30
CA ASP A 22 4.23 12.76 -2.05
C ASP A 22 5.53 11.97 -2.25
N SER A 23 6.49 12.54 -2.96
CA SER A 23 7.77 11.87 -3.24
C SER A 23 8.48 11.48 -1.95
N SER A 24 8.28 12.26 -0.88
CA SER A 24 8.77 11.93 0.46
C SER A 24 8.19 10.62 1.01
N LEU A 25 6.92 10.32 0.72
CA LEU A 25 6.23 9.09 1.13
C LEU A 25 6.68 7.90 0.28
N ILE A 26 6.84 8.09 -1.03
CA ILE A 26 7.36 7.04 -1.92
C ILE A 26 8.77 6.63 -1.48
N ARG A 27 9.62 7.62 -1.17
CA ARG A 27 10.99 7.37 -0.69
C ARG A 27 11.00 6.62 0.64
N SER A 28 10.16 7.05 1.59
CA SER A 28 10.03 6.39 2.89
C SER A 28 9.49 4.97 2.77
N ALA A 29 8.51 4.75 1.89
CA ALA A 29 7.98 3.43 1.56
C ALA A 29 9.06 2.53 0.95
N GLY A 30 9.88 3.06 0.03
CA GLY A 30 11.03 2.36 -0.52
C GLY A 30 12.03 1.93 0.54
N GLN A 31 12.40 2.82 1.47
CA GLN A 31 13.30 2.46 2.58
C GLN A 31 12.74 1.30 3.42
N ILE A 32 11.44 1.34 3.74
CA ILE A 32 10.78 0.26 4.49
C ILE A 32 10.84 -1.06 3.71
N TYR A 33 10.57 -1.03 2.40
CA TYR A 33 10.62 -2.23 1.55
C TYR A 33 12.02 -2.80 1.43
N TYR A 34 13.03 -1.97 1.15
CA TYR A 34 14.42 -2.43 1.01
C TYR A 34 14.96 -2.97 2.33
N THR A 35 14.75 -2.27 3.43
CA THR A 35 15.13 -2.79 4.76
C THR A 35 14.45 -4.12 5.06
N TYR A 36 13.16 -4.28 4.69
CA TYR A 36 12.48 -5.56 4.82
C TYR A 36 13.12 -6.67 3.95
N CYS A 37 13.47 -6.35 2.71
CA CYS A 37 14.15 -7.28 1.80
C CYS A 37 15.53 -7.71 2.33
N GLU A 38 16.30 -6.79 2.92
CA GLU A 38 17.59 -7.09 3.53
C GLU A 38 17.49 -8.05 4.73
N VAL A 39 16.43 -7.95 5.53
CA VAL A 39 16.23 -8.83 6.68
C VAL A 39 15.48 -10.13 6.35
N HIS A 40 14.68 -10.14 5.27
CA HIS A 40 13.81 -11.25 4.87
C HIS A 40 13.84 -11.50 3.35
N PRO A 41 14.98 -11.98 2.80
CA PRO A 41 15.13 -12.21 1.36
C PRO A 41 14.16 -13.26 0.80
N GLU A 42 13.74 -14.22 1.62
CA GLU A 42 12.79 -15.28 1.26
C GLU A 42 11.36 -14.80 0.97
N MET A 43 10.97 -13.63 1.51
CA MET A 43 9.60 -13.10 1.39
C MET A 43 9.53 -11.79 0.60
N ALA A 44 10.68 -11.25 0.19
CA ALA A 44 10.77 -9.98 -0.53
C ALA A 44 9.96 -10.00 -1.85
N GLN A 45 10.00 -11.12 -2.57
CA GLN A 45 9.37 -11.25 -3.89
C GLN A 45 7.83 -11.34 -3.85
N GLN A 46 7.26 -11.54 -2.65
CA GLN A 46 5.81 -11.70 -2.47
C GLN A 46 5.12 -10.43 -1.96
N ALA A 47 5.88 -9.37 -1.69
CA ALA A 47 5.32 -8.10 -1.26
C ALA A 47 4.51 -7.48 -2.40
N SER A 48 3.29 -7.04 -2.10
CA SER A 48 2.45 -6.30 -3.05
C SER A 48 2.78 -4.80 -3.03
N GLY A 49 3.20 -4.28 -1.88
CA GLY A 49 3.60 -2.89 -1.71
C GLY A 49 3.79 -2.53 -0.25
N VAL A 50 3.82 -1.23 0.06
CA VAL A 50 3.99 -0.71 1.42
C VAL A 50 2.84 0.23 1.74
N ALA A 51 2.13 -0.05 2.84
CA ALA A 51 1.18 0.89 3.41
C ALA A 51 1.96 1.87 4.30
N ILE A 52 1.97 3.15 3.94
CA ILE A 52 2.67 4.20 4.68
C ILE A 52 1.69 5.26 5.18
N ASN A 53 1.84 5.68 6.43
CA ASN A 53 1.06 6.75 7.00
C ASN A 53 1.65 8.11 6.63
N ARG A 54 0.78 9.03 6.17
CA ARG A 54 1.16 10.35 5.68
C ARG A 54 1.72 11.29 6.76
N GLY A 55 1.34 11.08 8.02
CA GLY A 55 1.72 11.97 9.13
C GLY A 55 3.03 11.59 9.81
N ASN A 56 3.37 10.30 9.87
CA ASN A 56 4.57 9.83 10.57
C ASN A 56 5.60 9.16 9.64
N HIS A 57 5.29 9.00 8.35
CA HIS A 57 6.12 8.33 7.34
C HIS A 57 6.49 6.88 7.72
N ARG A 58 5.79 6.29 8.68
CA ARG A 58 5.94 4.89 9.08
C ARG A 58 4.93 4.07 8.34
N GLY A 59 5.34 2.86 8.01
CA GLY A 59 4.53 1.96 7.22
C GLY A 59 4.88 0.52 7.48
N LYS A 60 4.14 -0.35 6.80
CA LYS A 60 4.32 -1.79 6.83
C LYS A 60 4.27 -2.34 5.42
N VAL A 61 5.10 -3.34 5.17
CA VAL A 61 5.04 -4.11 3.93
C VAL A 61 3.75 -4.93 3.94
N ILE A 62 3.03 -4.85 2.84
CA ILE A 62 1.77 -5.54 2.61
C ILE A 62 2.02 -6.63 1.57
N PHE A 63 1.63 -7.86 1.91
CA PHE A 63 1.71 -9.03 1.03
C PHE A 63 0.35 -9.38 0.41
N THR A 64 -0.72 -8.74 0.88
CA THR A 64 -2.09 -8.97 0.40
C THR A 64 -2.44 -8.04 -0.76
N LEU A 65 -3.19 -8.54 -1.73
CA LEU A 65 -3.68 -7.77 -2.88
C LEU A 65 -4.71 -6.68 -2.48
N GLN A 66 -5.45 -6.88 -1.38
CA GLN A 66 -6.41 -5.92 -0.84
C GLN A 66 -6.06 -5.57 0.62
N PRO A 67 -5.09 -4.67 0.84
CA PRO A 67 -4.84 -4.15 2.18
C PRO A 67 -6.02 -3.31 2.66
N VAL A 68 -6.38 -3.51 3.93
CA VAL A 68 -7.23 -2.56 4.66
C VAL A 68 -6.35 -1.41 5.10
N LEU A 69 -6.52 -0.26 4.46
CA LEU A 69 -5.78 0.97 4.77
C LEU A 69 -6.58 1.82 5.74
N LEU A 70 -5.89 2.41 6.72
CA LEU A 70 -6.48 3.46 7.54
C LEU A 70 -6.65 4.76 6.73
N PRO A 71 -7.53 5.69 7.15
CA PRO A 71 -7.78 6.94 6.43
C PRO A 71 -6.54 7.83 6.20
N GLN A 72 -5.51 7.67 7.04
CA GLN A 72 -4.24 8.40 6.94
C GLN A 72 -3.12 7.58 6.30
N GLU A 73 -3.38 6.31 5.99
CA GLU A 73 -2.44 5.44 5.32
C GLU A 73 -2.67 5.46 3.81
N CYS A 74 -1.56 5.41 3.08
CA CYS A 74 -1.53 5.37 1.64
C CYS A 74 -0.78 4.11 1.25
N PHE A 75 -1.35 3.34 0.33
CA PHE A 75 -0.67 2.20 -0.24
C PHE A 75 0.21 2.65 -1.39
N VAL A 76 1.49 2.34 -1.30
CA VAL A 76 2.48 2.56 -2.35
C VAL A 76 2.81 1.20 -2.95
N PRO A 77 2.39 0.90 -4.18
CA PRO A 77 2.74 -0.33 -4.86
C PRO A 77 4.24 -0.34 -5.20
N LEU A 78 4.85 -1.54 -5.26
CA LEU A 78 6.27 -1.69 -5.59
C LEU A 78 6.64 -1.03 -6.93
N SER A 79 5.77 -1.14 -7.94
CA SER A 79 5.96 -0.50 -9.24
C SER A 79 6.18 1.01 -9.15
N GLN A 80 5.56 1.68 -8.18
CA GLN A 80 5.71 3.11 -7.97
C GLN A 80 6.99 3.46 -7.19
N ILE A 81 7.44 2.57 -6.31
CA ILE A 81 8.72 2.71 -5.60
C ILE A 81 9.88 2.56 -6.61
N GLU A 82 9.82 1.53 -7.46
CA GLU A 82 10.81 1.28 -8.50
C GLU A 82 10.87 2.41 -9.52
N SER A 83 9.71 2.89 -9.99
CA SER A 83 9.62 4.03 -10.92
C SER A 83 10.06 5.38 -10.33
N HIS A 84 10.25 5.48 -9.00
CA HIS A 84 10.78 6.71 -8.38
C HIS A 84 12.29 6.63 -8.12
N MET A 85 12.87 5.43 -8.17
CA MET A 85 14.30 5.19 -8.00
C MET A 85 15.06 5.15 -9.33
N TYR A 86 14.37 4.87 -10.45
CA TYR A 86 14.87 4.86 -11.82
C TYR A 86 14.21 5.95 -12.66
#